data_AF-A0A7J9T0Z7-F1
#
_entry.id   AF-A0A7J9T0Z7-F1
#
_cell.length_a   1.000
_cell.length_b   1.000
_cell.length_c   1.000
_cell.angle_alpha   90.00
_cell.angle_beta   90.00
_cell.angle_gamma   90.00
#
_symmetry.space_group_name_H-M   'P 1'
#
loop_
_entity.id
_entity.type
_entity.pdbx_description
1 polymer ?
#
loop_
_entity_poly.entity_id
_entity_poly.type
_entity_poly.pdbx_seq_one_letter_code
_entity_poly.pdbx_strand_id
1 'polypeptide(L)'
;MKLKIIIKGKKTHNIGYRVLLATKALTFGVNNFNTFNTVIDGLQTVITMIEADDEKIEEFKAFIHTTSPKSAEVESINVEEYKNSIPPIERFMQAFQMEQLGKSIPILSEMRDKQDSMLDKQDSMLDKQDSIVKLQKETIITIKAEEEKTTDVISNRIAQDVAELRHEIDHVKSILSKVVDKVGISE
;
A
#
# COMPACT_ATOMS: atom_id res chain seq x y z
N MET A 1 37.00 -33.00 10.11
CA MET A 1 36.17 -33.91 9.29
C MET A 1 35.38 -33.19 8.20
N LYS A 2 34.88 -33.94 7.21
CA LYS A 2 34.04 -33.43 6.11
C LYS A 2 32.74 -34.21 6.04
N LEU A 3 31.60 -33.52 6.04
CA LEU A 3 30.29 -34.14 6.00
C LEU A 3 29.42 -33.58 4.89
N LYS A 4 28.51 -34.43 4.41
CA LYS A 4 27.38 -34.05 3.60
C LYS A 4 26.10 -34.41 4.35
N ILE A 5 25.24 -33.41 4.49
CA ILE A 5 23.96 -33.47 5.19
C ILE A 5 22.87 -33.32 4.14
N ILE A 6 21.89 -34.21 4.17
CA ILE A 6 20.78 -34.27 3.22
C ILE A 6 19.48 -34.17 4.02
N ILE A 7 18.80 -33.03 3.90
CA ILE A 7 17.55 -32.74 4.60
C ILE A 7 16.42 -32.81 3.58
N LYS A 8 15.63 -33.89 3.61
CA LYS A 8 14.49 -34.09 2.71
C LYS A 8 13.18 -33.76 3.43
N GLY A 9 12.21 -33.23 2.70
CA GLY A 9 10.85 -33.12 3.18
C GLY A 9 9.89 -32.44 2.21
N LYS A 10 8.63 -32.30 2.62
CA LYS A 10 7.58 -31.67 1.80
C LYS A 10 7.79 -30.17 1.65
N LYS A 11 8.35 -29.54 2.69
CA LYS A 11 8.57 -28.10 2.76
C LYS A 11 9.91 -27.79 3.40
N THR A 12 10.93 -27.63 2.55
CA THR A 12 12.31 -27.31 2.97
C THR A 12 12.93 -26.16 2.17
N HIS A 13 12.35 -25.79 1.02
CA HIS A 13 12.80 -24.69 0.17
C HIS A 13 12.09 -23.38 0.51
N ASN A 14 12.74 -22.25 0.22
CA ASN A 14 12.20 -20.88 0.36
C ASN A 14 11.63 -20.53 1.76
N ILE A 15 11.99 -21.30 2.79
CA ILE A 15 11.61 -21.07 4.20
C ILE A 15 12.81 -20.66 5.08
N GLY A 16 13.93 -20.29 4.46
CA GLY A 16 15.12 -19.86 5.19
C GLY A 16 16.08 -20.97 5.65
N TYR A 17 15.88 -22.22 5.22
CA TYR A 17 16.74 -23.34 5.65
C TYR A 17 18.23 -23.14 5.29
N ARG A 18 18.52 -22.75 4.04
CA ARG A 18 19.90 -22.45 3.60
C ARG A 18 20.54 -21.31 4.40
N VAL A 19 19.74 -20.29 4.74
CA VAL A 19 20.18 -19.16 5.57
C VAL A 19 20.50 -19.64 6.98
N LEU A 20 19.61 -20.42 7.59
CA LEU A 20 19.80 -20.98 8.93
C LEU A 20 21.11 -21.76 9.05
N LEU A 21 21.36 -22.66 8.08
CA LEU A 21 22.57 -23.50 8.07
C LEU A 21 23.84 -22.68 7.84
N ALA A 22 23.80 -21.73 6.89
CA ALA A 22 24.94 -20.85 6.62
C ALA A 22 25.28 -19.96 7.82
N THR A 23 24.27 -19.39 8.48
CA THR A 23 24.46 -18.56 9.69
C THR A 23 25.10 -19.38 10.80
N LYS A 24 24.63 -20.60 11.07
CA LYS A 24 25.24 -21.45 12.11
C LYS A 24 26.69 -21.80 11.77
N ALA A 25 27.00 -22.11 10.50
CA ALA A 25 28.37 -22.36 10.06
C ALA A 25 29.27 -21.13 10.26
N LEU A 26 28.78 -19.93 9.95
CA LEU A 26 29.50 -18.67 10.21
C LEU A 26 29.72 -18.43 11.71
N THR A 27 28.72 -18.68 12.56
CA THR A 27 28.85 -18.53 14.02
C THR A 27 29.94 -19.44 14.60
N PHE A 28 30.16 -20.61 14.00
CA PHE A 28 31.23 -21.54 14.38
C PHE A 28 32.60 -21.22 13.79
N GLY A 29 32.72 -20.20 12.93
CA GLY A 29 33.97 -19.92 12.21
C GLY A 29 34.35 -21.05 11.26
N VAL A 30 33.37 -21.66 10.59
CA VAL A 30 33.60 -22.68 9.56
C VAL A 30 34.10 -22.00 8.29
N ASN A 31 35.29 -22.39 7.82
CA ASN A 31 35.89 -21.83 6.61
C ASN A 31 35.32 -22.43 5.32
N ASN A 32 34.95 -23.71 5.33
CA ASN A 32 34.57 -24.46 4.13
C ASN A 32 33.13 -24.98 4.27
N PHE A 33 32.23 -24.38 3.49
CA PHE A 33 30.80 -24.65 3.60
C PHE A 33 30.10 -24.41 2.25
N ASN A 34 29.13 -25.24 1.94
CA ASN A 34 28.23 -24.99 0.82
C ASN A 34 26.84 -25.57 1.12
N THR A 35 25.79 -24.90 0.66
CA THR A 35 24.43 -25.41 0.78
C THR A 35 23.60 -25.03 -0.44
N PHE A 36 22.78 -25.95 -0.93
CA PHE A 36 21.92 -25.70 -2.08
C PHE A 36 20.64 -26.52 -2.03
N ASN A 37 19.63 -26.03 -2.74
CA ASN A 37 18.36 -26.69 -2.87
C ASN A 37 18.38 -27.61 -4.11
N THR A 38 17.82 -28.79 -3.98
CA THR A 38 17.59 -29.73 -5.06
C THR A 38 16.31 -30.53 -4.80
N VAL A 39 15.95 -31.41 -5.71
CA VAL A 39 14.82 -32.34 -5.56
C VAL A 39 15.37 -33.75 -5.70
N ILE A 40 15.07 -34.61 -4.72
CA ILE A 40 15.43 -36.03 -4.74
C ILE A 40 14.16 -36.81 -4.44
N ASP A 41 13.83 -37.79 -5.28
CA ASP A 41 12.62 -38.62 -5.15
C ASP A 41 11.31 -37.80 -5.08
N GLY A 42 11.28 -36.67 -5.78
CA GLY A 42 10.12 -35.75 -5.78
C GLY A 42 9.99 -34.87 -4.53
N LEU A 43 10.88 -35.01 -3.54
CA LEU A 43 10.86 -34.21 -2.31
C LEU A 43 11.83 -33.05 -2.36
N GLN A 44 11.44 -31.94 -1.75
CA GLN A 44 12.31 -30.79 -1.56
C GLN A 44 13.48 -31.19 -0.66
N THR A 45 14.69 -31.04 -1.17
CA THR A 45 15.91 -31.45 -0.47
C THR A 45 16.86 -30.28 -0.33
N VAL A 46 17.40 -30.07 0.87
CA VAL A 46 18.50 -29.15 1.14
C VAL A 46 19.76 -29.99 1.38
N ILE A 47 20.76 -29.82 0.52
CA ILE A 47 22.07 -30.47 0.68
C ILE A 47 23.02 -29.46 1.27
N THR A 48 23.74 -29.85 2.33
CA THR A 48 24.76 -29.03 2.98
C THR A 48 26.05 -29.81 3.09
N MET A 49 27.16 -29.23 2.68
CA MET A 49 28.50 -29.78 2.87
C MET A 49 29.27 -28.86 3.80
N ILE A 50 29.93 -29.45 4.80
CA ILE A 50 30.66 -28.73 5.84
C ILE A 50 32.00 -29.42 6.11
N GLU A 51 33.07 -28.64 6.20
CA GLU A 51 34.40 -29.06 6.62
C GLU A 51 34.84 -28.25 7.84
N ALA A 52 35.03 -28.93 8.96
CA ALA A 52 35.40 -28.34 10.24
C ALA A 52 36.10 -29.37 11.14
N ASP A 53 36.63 -28.94 12.28
CA ASP A 53 37.11 -29.84 13.34
C ASP A 53 35.95 -30.67 13.95
N ASP A 54 36.31 -31.73 14.67
CA ASP A 54 35.36 -32.74 15.13
C ASP A 54 34.37 -32.16 16.14
N GLU A 55 34.81 -31.23 17.00
CA GLU A 55 33.97 -30.52 17.97
C GLU A 55 32.85 -29.74 17.27
N LYS A 56 33.20 -28.89 16.29
CA LYS A 56 32.21 -28.12 15.51
C LYS A 56 31.28 -29.01 14.71
N ILE A 57 31.79 -30.13 14.19
CA ILE A 57 30.99 -31.09 13.43
C ILE A 57 29.92 -31.74 14.31
N GLU A 58 30.28 -32.18 15.52
CA GLU A 58 29.31 -32.78 16.44
C GLU A 58 28.28 -31.75 16.92
N GLU A 59 28.68 -30.51 17.19
CA GLU A 59 27.73 -29.45 17.53
C GLU A 59 26.79 -29.13 16.34
N PHE A 60 27.30 -29.14 15.11
CA PHE A 60 26.49 -28.90 13.92
C PHE A 60 25.48 -30.04 13.69
N LYS A 61 25.87 -31.30 13.94
CA LYS A 61 24.93 -32.45 13.91
C LYS A 61 23.82 -32.29 14.95
N ALA A 62 24.16 -31.93 16.19
CA ALA A 62 23.15 -31.69 17.22
C ALA A 62 22.18 -30.55 16.82
N PHE A 63 22.72 -29.49 16.21
CA PHE A 63 21.93 -28.35 15.73
C PHE A 63 20.88 -28.74 14.67
N ILE A 64 21.26 -29.50 13.63
CA ILE A 64 20.33 -29.84 12.53
C ILE A 64 19.17 -30.74 12.98
N HIS A 65 19.32 -31.47 14.08
CA HIS A 65 18.26 -32.32 14.65
C HIS A 65 17.38 -31.58 15.67
N THR A 66 17.84 -30.45 16.22
CA THR A 66 17.11 -29.70 17.25
C THR A 66 16.48 -28.41 16.72
N THR A 67 17.01 -27.86 15.64
CA THR A 67 16.62 -26.55 15.12
C THR A 67 16.24 -26.63 13.64
N SER A 68 15.07 -26.11 13.30
CA SER A 68 14.61 -25.95 11.92
C SER A 68 13.78 -24.67 11.77
N PRO A 69 13.58 -24.15 10.54
CA PRO A 69 12.69 -23.02 10.31
C PRO A 69 11.24 -23.33 10.74
N LYS A 70 10.51 -22.32 11.24
CA LYS A 70 9.14 -22.50 11.81
C LYS A 70 8.14 -23.21 10.90
N SER A 71 8.31 -23.11 9.59
CA SER A 71 7.41 -23.71 8.59
C SER A 71 8.02 -24.91 7.86
N ALA A 72 9.07 -25.51 8.42
CA ALA A 72 9.71 -26.67 7.83
C ALA A 72 8.89 -27.94 8.06
N GLU A 73 8.72 -28.73 7.01
CA GLU A 73 8.16 -30.09 7.08
C GLU A 73 9.26 -31.04 6.62
N VAL A 74 10.07 -31.49 7.58
CA VAL A 74 11.21 -32.40 7.36
C VAL A 74 10.75 -33.84 7.50
N GLU A 75 11.06 -34.67 6.51
CA GLU A 75 10.77 -36.10 6.54
C GLU A 75 11.99 -36.92 6.97
N SER A 76 13.19 -36.53 6.55
CA SER A 76 14.41 -37.24 6.91
C SER A 76 15.63 -36.34 6.87
N ILE A 77 16.59 -36.64 7.75
CA ILE A 77 17.93 -36.04 7.76
C ILE A 77 18.92 -37.18 7.69
N ASN A 78 19.74 -37.20 6.64
CA ASN A 78 20.85 -38.14 6.50
C ASN A 78 22.19 -37.40 6.56
N VAL A 79 23.17 -37.99 7.20
CA VAL A 79 24.53 -37.45 7.34
C VAL A 79 25.52 -38.49 6.86
N GLU A 80 26.31 -38.14 5.86
CA GLU A 80 27.30 -39.02 5.24
C GLU A 80 28.68 -38.34 5.21
N GLU A 81 29.73 -39.15 5.16
CA GLU A 81 31.10 -38.65 4.99
C GLU A 81 31.27 -38.07 3.57
N TYR A 82 31.90 -36.90 3.47
CA TYR A 82 32.15 -36.24 2.19
C TYR A 82 33.64 -36.22 1.85
N LYS A 83 34.02 -36.80 0.72
CA LYS A 83 35.44 -36.98 0.37
C LYS A 83 36.03 -35.86 -0.48
N ASN A 84 35.19 -35.07 -1.15
CA ASN A 84 35.65 -34.06 -2.09
C ASN A 84 36.00 -32.74 -1.39
N SER A 85 36.58 -31.81 -2.14
CA SER A 85 36.83 -30.44 -1.66
C SER A 85 35.51 -29.67 -1.50
N ILE A 86 35.39 -28.93 -0.41
CA ILE A 86 34.27 -28.03 -0.14
C ILE A 86 34.81 -26.60 -0.34
N PRO A 87 34.14 -25.74 -1.13
CA PRO A 87 34.62 -24.39 -1.35
C PRO A 87 34.61 -23.56 -0.05
N PRO A 88 35.39 -22.48 0.01
CA PRO A 88 35.28 -21.51 1.09
C PRO A 88 33.87 -20.95 1.20
N ILE A 89 33.40 -20.70 2.44
CA ILE A 89 32.05 -20.21 2.73
C ILE A 89 31.76 -18.88 2.03
N GLU A 90 32.78 -18.05 1.80
CA GLU A 90 32.67 -16.79 1.07
C GLU A 90 32.20 -17.00 -0.37
N ARG A 91 32.65 -18.08 -1.03
CA ARG A 91 32.18 -18.42 -2.40
C ARG A 91 30.70 -18.77 -2.40
N PHE A 92 30.24 -19.52 -1.40
CA PHE A 92 28.81 -19.78 -1.22
C PHE A 92 28.06 -18.47 -0.97
N MET A 93 28.54 -17.61 -0.07
CA MET A 93 27.88 -16.35 0.26
C MET A 93 27.75 -15.41 -0.95
N GLN A 94 28.77 -15.34 -1.81
CA GLN A 94 28.72 -14.56 -3.05
C GLN A 94 27.69 -15.12 -4.04
N ALA A 95 27.70 -16.43 -4.28
CA ALA A 95 26.74 -17.08 -5.17
C ALA A 95 25.30 -16.95 -4.63
N PHE A 96 25.12 -17.10 -3.32
CA PHE A 96 23.83 -16.96 -2.65
C PHE A 96 23.29 -15.53 -2.76
N GLN A 97 24.12 -14.51 -2.57
CA GLN A 97 23.74 -13.11 -2.78
C GLN A 97 23.33 -12.84 -4.23
N MET A 98 24.08 -13.34 -5.21
CA MET A 98 23.74 -13.22 -6.62
C MET A 98 22.40 -13.88 -6.96
N GLU A 99 22.12 -15.07 -6.40
CA GLU A 99 20.82 -15.73 -6.56
C GLU A 99 19.67 -14.88 -6.01
N GLN A 100 19.83 -14.28 -4.83
CA GLN A 100 18.77 -13.43 -4.24
C GLN A 100 18.56 -12.15 -5.05
N LEU A 101 19.63 -11.48 -5.47
CA LEU A 101 19.55 -10.30 -6.35
C LEU A 101 18.87 -10.64 -7.68
N GLY A 102 19.20 -11.79 -8.26
CA GLY A 102 18.54 -12.28 -9.48
C GLY A 102 17.03 -12.49 -9.31
N LYS A 103 16.58 -13.01 -8.16
CA LYS A 103 15.15 -13.14 -7.84
C LYS A 103 14.46 -11.78 -7.64
N SER A 104 15.18 -10.76 -7.19
CA SER A 104 14.64 -9.42 -7.03
C SER A 104 14.35 -8.73 -8.37
N ILE A 105 15.07 -9.03 -9.45
CA ILE A 105 14.89 -8.39 -10.77
C ILE A 105 13.42 -8.45 -11.26
N PRO A 106 12.76 -9.61 -11.40
CA PRO A 106 11.38 -9.66 -11.87
C PRO A 106 10.41 -8.97 -10.89
N ILE A 107 10.64 -9.07 -9.58
CA ILE A 107 9.82 -8.41 -8.56
C ILE A 107 9.89 -6.88 -8.71
N LEU A 108 11.10 -6.34 -8.88
CA LEU A 108 11.31 -4.90 -9.08
C LEU A 108 10.69 -4.42 -10.39
N SER A 109 10.74 -5.23 -11.46
CA SER A 109 10.04 -4.93 -12.71
C SER A 109 8.53 -4.85 -12.51
N GLU A 110 7.92 -5.86 -11.85
CA GLU A 110 6.48 -5.86 -11.57
C GLU A 110 6.06 -4.69 -10.69
N MET A 111 6.89 -4.32 -9.70
CA MET A 111 6.67 -3.15 -8.86
C MET A 111 6.66 -1.86 -9.66
N ARG A 112 7.61 -1.68 -10.59
CA ARG A 112 7.65 -0.52 -11.49
C ARG A 112 6.37 -0.46 -12.33
N ASP A 113 5.99 -1.56 -12.97
CA ASP A 113 4.81 -1.60 -13.86
C ASP A 113 3.52 -1.29 -13.08
N LYS A 114 3.40 -1.75 -11.82
CA LYS A 114 2.29 -1.37 -10.94
C LYS A 114 2.31 0.10 -10.53
N GLN A 115 3.49 0.68 -10.32
CA GLN A 115 3.63 2.10 -10.01
C GLN A 115 3.22 2.97 -11.21
N ASP A 116 3.64 2.61 -12.42
CA ASP A 116 3.22 3.30 -13.64
C ASP A 116 1.69 3.27 -13.78
N SER A 117 1.06 2.10 -13.60
CA SER A 117 -0.40 1.99 -13.63
C SER A 117 -1.11 2.79 -12.53
N MET A 118 -0.47 2.99 -11.37
CA MET A 118 -1.00 3.85 -10.31
C MET A 118 -0.93 5.33 -10.69
N LEU A 119 0.16 5.77 -11.33
CA LEU A 119 0.30 7.14 -11.82
C LEU A 119 -0.75 7.45 -12.89
N ASP A 120 -0.96 6.57 -13.87
CA ASP A 120 -1.99 6.74 -14.89
C ASP A 120 -3.40 6.93 -14.29
N LYS A 121 -3.70 6.18 -13.23
CA LYS A 121 -4.98 6.31 -12.51
C LYS A 121 -5.08 7.63 -11.74
N GLN A 122 -3.98 8.11 -11.17
CA GLN A 122 -3.94 9.40 -10.50
C GLN A 122 -4.14 10.54 -11.49
N ASP A 123 -3.48 10.51 -12.65
CA ASP A 123 -3.66 11.49 -13.72
C ASP A 123 -5.13 11.53 -14.19
N SER A 124 -5.74 10.37 -14.44
CA SER A 124 -7.16 10.30 -14.80
C SER A 124 -8.10 10.84 -13.71
N MET A 125 -7.73 10.70 -12.43
CA MET A 125 -8.50 11.27 -11.32
C MET A 125 -8.35 12.80 -11.26
N LEU A 126 -7.16 13.33 -11.50
CA LEU A 126 -6.91 14.77 -11.57
C LEU A 126 -7.72 15.40 -12.71
N ASP A 127 -7.73 14.80 -13.89
CA ASP A 127 -8.53 15.26 -15.04
C ASP A 127 -10.04 15.35 -14.70
N LYS A 128 -10.54 14.35 -13.96
CA LYS A 128 -11.94 14.33 -13.49
C LYS A 128 -12.19 15.41 -12.44
N GLN A 129 -11.25 15.64 -11.53
CA GLN A 129 -11.36 16.70 -10.54
C GLN A 129 -11.37 18.09 -11.21
N ASP A 130 -10.49 18.33 -12.18
CA ASP A 130 -10.46 19.58 -12.95
C ASP A 130 -11.79 19.82 -13.69
N SER A 131 -12.36 18.76 -14.27
CA SER A 131 -13.68 18.81 -14.91
C SER A 131 -14.79 19.17 -13.92
N ILE A 132 -14.78 18.58 -12.72
CA ILE A 132 -15.75 18.88 -11.66
C ILE A 132 -15.60 20.32 -11.17
N VAL A 133 -14.36 20.79 -10.95
CA VAL A 133 -14.09 22.16 -10.52
C VAL A 133 -14.60 23.16 -11.56
N LYS A 134 -14.42 22.86 -12.86
CA LYS A 134 -14.96 23.70 -13.94
C LYS A 134 -16.49 23.76 -13.90
N LEU A 135 -17.16 22.61 -13.82
CA LEU A 135 -18.63 22.54 -13.72
C LEU A 135 -19.17 23.25 -12.47
N GLN A 136 -18.47 23.15 -11.35
CA GLN A 136 -18.83 23.88 -10.13
C GLN A 136 -18.72 25.39 -10.31
N LYS A 137 -17.65 25.88 -10.97
CA LYS A 137 -17.51 27.31 -11.29
C LYS A 137 -18.64 27.80 -12.19
N GLU A 138 -19.00 27.04 -13.22
CA GLU A 138 -20.11 27.38 -14.13
C GLU A 138 -21.46 27.39 -13.40
N THR A 139 -21.71 26.40 -12.54
CA THR A 139 -22.91 26.35 -11.67
C THR A 139 -22.99 27.57 -10.76
N ILE A 140 -21.88 27.96 -10.10
CA ILE A 140 -21.84 29.14 -9.23
C ILE A 140 -22.16 30.42 -10.01
N ILE A 141 -21.60 30.60 -11.21
CA ILE A 141 -21.91 31.76 -12.06
C ILE A 141 -23.40 31.82 -12.38
N THR A 142 -23.99 30.67 -12.74
CA THR A 142 -25.41 30.57 -13.09
C THR A 142 -26.29 30.92 -11.89
N ILE A 143 -25.99 30.36 -10.71
CA ILE A 143 -26.72 30.65 -9.45
C ILE A 143 -26.65 32.13 -9.13
N LYS A 144 -25.46 32.76 -9.22
CA LYS A 144 -25.32 34.20 -8.95
C LYS A 144 -26.15 35.07 -9.92
N ALA A 145 -26.20 34.70 -11.20
CA ALA A 145 -27.00 35.41 -12.17
C ALA A 145 -28.52 35.25 -11.91
N GLU A 146 -28.96 34.07 -11.45
CA GLU A 146 -30.35 33.85 -11.04
C GLU A 146 -30.70 34.57 -9.74
N GLU A 147 -29.78 34.63 -8.78
CA GLU A 147 -29.90 35.38 -7.53
C GLU A 147 -30.10 36.86 -7.81
N GLU A 148 -29.30 37.45 -8.70
CA GLU A 148 -29.40 38.86 -9.10
C GLU A 148 -30.77 39.16 -9.73
N LYS A 149 -31.20 38.35 -10.71
CA LYS A 149 -32.53 38.49 -11.34
C LYS A 149 -33.66 38.37 -10.32
N THR A 150 -33.57 37.42 -9.40
CA THR A 150 -34.59 37.21 -8.37
C THR A 150 -34.67 38.42 -7.44
N THR A 151 -33.51 38.94 -7.04
CA THR A 151 -33.39 40.15 -6.21
C THR A 151 -34.02 41.36 -6.90
N ASP A 152 -33.75 41.55 -8.19
CA ASP A 152 -34.32 42.63 -8.99
C ASP A 152 -35.85 42.51 -9.09
N VAL A 153 -36.36 41.30 -9.39
CA VAL A 153 -37.81 41.06 -9.49
C VAL A 153 -38.51 41.36 -8.15
N ILE A 154 -37.95 40.88 -7.03
CA ILE A 154 -38.50 41.11 -5.70
C ILE A 154 -38.46 42.61 -5.35
N SER A 155 -37.32 43.28 -5.60
CA SER A 155 -37.16 44.71 -5.30
C SER A 155 -38.16 45.56 -6.08
N ASN A 156 -38.35 45.28 -7.37
CA ASN A 156 -39.32 45.97 -8.20
C ASN A 156 -40.77 45.73 -7.73
N ARG A 157 -41.10 44.49 -7.35
CA ARG A 157 -42.44 44.16 -6.83
C ARG A 157 -42.72 44.89 -5.52
N ILE A 158 -41.77 44.89 -4.58
CA ILE A 158 -41.90 45.62 -3.32
C ILE A 158 -42.06 47.12 -3.57
N ALA A 159 -41.28 47.71 -4.48
CA ALA A 159 -41.39 49.12 -4.82
C ALA A 159 -42.78 49.47 -5.37
N GLN A 160 -43.34 48.61 -6.23
CA GLN A 160 -44.69 48.76 -6.75
C GLN A 160 -45.74 48.65 -5.64
N ASP A 161 -45.71 47.59 -4.83
CA ASP A 161 -46.68 47.37 -3.76
C ASP A 161 -46.62 48.53 -2.73
N VAL A 162 -45.43 49.06 -2.42
CA VAL A 162 -45.26 50.24 -1.55
C VAL A 162 -45.87 51.50 -2.17
N ALA A 163 -45.71 51.70 -3.49
CA ALA A 163 -46.31 52.84 -4.18
C ALA A 163 -47.84 52.77 -4.19
N GLU A 164 -48.40 51.58 -4.43
CA GLU A 164 -49.85 51.32 -4.37
C GLU A 164 -50.39 51.60 -2.96
N LEU A 165 -49.75 51.08 -1.92
CA LEU A 165 -50.13 51.34 -0.52
C LEU A 165 -50.05 52.82 -0.15
N ARG A 166 -49.04 53.56 -0.62
CA ARG A 166 -48.95 55.01 -0.39
C ARG A 166 -50.15 55.74 -1.02
N HIS A 167 -50.51 55.39 -2.25
CA HIS A 167 -51.66 55.98 -2.93
C HIS A 167 -52.97 55.68 -2.19
N GLU A 168 -53.17 54.44 -1.73
CA GLU A 168 -54.33 54.06 -0.92
C GLU A 168 -54.39 54.83 0.41
N ILE A 169 -53.26 54.96 1.12
CA ILE A 169 -53.17 55.74 2.37
C ILE A 169 -53.55 57.21 2.13
N ASP A 170 -53.03 57.81 1.05
CA ASP A 170 -53.33 59.21 0.72
C ASP A 170 -54.82 59.40 0.36
N HIS A 171 -55.42 58.43 -0.33
CA HIS A 171 -56.85 58.42 -0.60
C HIS A 171 -57.68 58.35 0.69
N VAL A 172 -57.33 57.45 1.62
CA VAL A 172 -57.99 57.32 2.92
C VAL A 172 -57.86 58.60 3.74
N LYS A 173 -56.66 59.20 3.81
CA LYS A 173 -56.44 60.49 4.48
C LYS A 173 -57.33 61.60 3.89
N SER A 174 -57.46 61.66 2.57
CA SER A 174 -58.33 62.63 1.89
C SER A 174 -59.80 62.46 2.28
N ILE A 175 -60.29 61.22 2.33
CA ILE A 175 -61.66 60.92 2.80
C ILE A 175 -61.83 61.34 4.26
N LEU A 176 -60.88 60.98 5.13
CA LEU A 176 -60.94 61.30 6.56
C LEU A 176 -60.99 62.81 6.80
N SER A 177 -60.18 63.60 6.09
CA SER A 177 -60.21 65.07 6.16
C SER A 177 -61.62 65.62 5.88
N LYS A 178 -62.27 65.12 4.81
CA LYS A 178 -63.64 65.54 4.46
C LYS A 178 -64.68 65.15 5.51
N VAL A 179 -64.46 64.04 6.22
CA VAL A 179 -65.34 63.60 7.32
C VAL A 179 -65.14 64.51 8.53
N VAL A 180 -63.89 64.79 8.93
CA VAL A 180 -63.56 65.71 10.02
C VAL A 180 -64.21 67.08 9.79
N ASP A 181 -64.11 67.63 8.57
CA ASP A 181 -64.74 68.90 8.19
C ASP A 181 -66.28 68.88 8.34
N LYS A 182 -66.92 67.73 8.07
CA LYS A 182 -68.39 67.59 8.15
C LYS A 182 -68.92 67.37 9.57
N VAL A 183 -68.16 66.71 10.43
CA VAL A 183 -68.60 66.33 11.78
C VAL A 183 -68.27 67.45 12.80
N GLY A 184 -67.55 68.50 12.39
CA GLY A 184 -67.33 69.70 13.21
C GLY A 184 -66.41 69.46 14.41
N ILE A 185 -65.60 68.40 14.37
CA ILE A 185 -64.58 68.12 15.39
C ILE A 185 -63.32 68.86 14.97
N SER A 186 -63.30 70.17 15.16
CA SER A 186 -62.05 70.91 15.32
C SER A 186 -61.53 70.57 16.72
N GLU A 187 -60.23 70.28 16.85
CA GLU A 187 -59.57 70.48 18.15
C GLU A 187 -59.84 71.89 18.68
#